data_AF-A0A7R9C3V7-F1
#
_entry.id   AF-A0A7R9C3V7-F1
#
_cell.length_a   1.000
_cell.length_b   1.000
_cell.length_c   1.000
_cell.angle_alpha   90.00
_cell.angle_beta   90.00
_cell.angle_gamma   90.00
#
_symmetry.space_group_name_H-M   'P 1'
#
loop_
_entity.id
_entity.type
_entity.pdbx_description
1 polymer ?
#
loop_
_entity_poly.entity_id
_entity_poly.type
_entity_poly.pdbx_seq_one_letter_code
_entity_poly.pdbx_strand_id
1 'polypeptide(L)'
;MHKMTPPIKDLLPRLTPILKNRHEKVQENCIDLVGRIADRGAEFVSAREWMRICFELLELLKAHKKAIRRAAVNTFGYIAKAIGPHDVLATLLNNLRVQERQNRVCTTVAIAIVSETCSPFTV
;
A
#
# COMPACT_ATOMS: atom_id res chain seq x y z
N MET A 1 -7.45 -13.52 12.97
CA MET A 1 -6.15 -14.05 12.52
C MET A 1 -5.22 -14.54 13.64
N HIS A 2 -5.68 -14.68 14.89
CA HIS A 2 -4.83 -15.03 16.04
C HIS A 2 -4.22 -16.44 16.06
N LYS A 3 -4.65 -17.35 15.17
CA LYS A 3 -4.18 -18.74 15.10
C LYS A 3 -3.17 -19.01 13.97
N MET A 4 -2.70 -17.97 13.28
CA MET A 4 -1.73 -18.15 12.19
C MET A 4 -0.34 -18.49 12.73
N THR A 5 0.27 -19.53 12.16
CA THR A 5 1.67 -19.88 12.32
C THR A 5 2.35 -19.81 10.95
N PRO A 6 3.22 -18.82 10.68
CA PRO A 6 3.72 -17.79 11.58
C PRO A 6 2.72 -16.64 11.86
N PRO A 7 2.87 -15.90 12.98
CA PRO A 7 2.08 -14.70 13.27
C PRO A 7 2.28 -13.59 12.23
N ILE A 8 1.25 -12.76 12.04
CA ILE A 8 1.26 -11.67 11.04
C ILE A 8 2.39 -10.67 11.26
N LYS A 9 2.65 -10.30 12.52
CA LYS A 9 3.74 -9.39 12.91
C LYS A 9 5.12 -9.85 12.43
N ASP A 10 5.32 -11.17 12.30
CA ASP A 10 6.58 -11.77 11.87
C ASP A 10 6.58 -12.04 10.36
N LEU A 11 5.40 -12.29 9.78
CA LEU A 11 5.21 -12.56 8.37
C LEU A 11 5.38 -11.30 7.52
N LEU A 12 4.74 -10.19 7.89
CA LEU A 12 4.67 -9.00 7.04
C LEU A 12 6.05 -8.37 6.76
N PRO A 13 6.96 -8.21 7.74
CA PRO A 13 8.31 -7.71 7.47
C PRO A 13 9.11 -8.59 6.50
N ARG A 14 8.78 -9.90 6.40
CA ARG A 14 9.39 -10.82 5.44
C ARG A 14 8.80 -10.68 4.03
N LEU A 15 7.56 -10.20 3.91
CA LEU A 15 6.91 -9.93 2.63
C LEU A 15 7.37 -8.60 2.02
N THR A 16 7.67 -7.58 2.84
CA THR A 16 8.10 -6.25 2.37
C THR A 16 9.23 -6.28 1.31
N PRO A 17 10.34 -7.02 1.49
CA PRO A 17 11.37 -7.11 0.45
C PRO A 17 10.92 -7.87 -0.81
N ILE A 18 9.93 -8.76 -0.71
CA ILE A 18 9.41 -9.57 -1.82
C ILE A 18 8.57 -8.72 -2.79
N LEU A 19 8.02 -7.58 -2.34
CA LEU A 19 7.31 -6.63 -3.21
C LEU A 19 8.21 -6.10 -4.34
N LYS A 20 9.53 -6.07 -4.14
CA LYS A 20 10.53 -5.64 -5.14
C LYS A 20 10.95 -6.75 -6.11
N ASN A 21 10.34 -7.94 -6.02
CA ASN A 21 10.69 -9.04 -6.90
C ASN A 21 10.32 -8.70 -8.35
N ARG A 22 11.24 -8.96 -9.29
CA ARG A 22 11.05 -8.67 -10.72
C ARG A 22 10.03 -9.59 -11.39
N HIS A 23 9.78 -10.76 -10.80
CA HIS A 23 8.86 -11.73 -11.36
C HIS A 23 7.42 -11.30 -11.09
N GLU A 24 6.69 -10.94 -12.14
CA GLU A 24 5.34 -10.39 -12.06
C GLU A 24 4.37 -11.24 -11.22
N LYS A 25 4.41 -12.58 -11.38
CA LYS A 25 3.54 -13.47 -10.60
C LYS A 25 3.86 -13.44 -9.10
N VAL A 26 5.13 -13.28 -8.72
CA VAL A 26 5.53 -13.20 -7.32
C VAL A 26 5.07 -11.87 -6.75
N GLN A 27 5.29 -10.79 -7.50
CA GLN A 27 4.89 -9.45 -7.13
C GLN A 27 3.38 -9.34 -6.94
N GLU A 28 2.58 -9.80 -7.91
CA GLU A 28 1.11 -9.80 -7.84
C GLU A 28 0.59 -10.57 -6.61
N ASN A 29 1.04 -11.82 -6.41
CA ASN A 29 0.61 -12.62 -5.26
C ASN A 29 1.08 -12.03 -3.91
N CYS A 30 2.25 -11.39 -3.89
CA CYS A 30 2.75 -10.73 -2.69
C CYS A 30 1.88 -9.51 -2.33
N ILE A 31 1.54 -8.67 -3.31
CA ILE A 31 0.66 -7.51 -3.11
C ILE A 31 -0.72 -7.95 -2.63
N ASP A 32 -1.29 -8.99 -3.24
CA ASP A 32 -2.60 -9.52 -2.85
C ASP A 32 -2.59 -10.08 -1.43
N LEU A 33 -1.53 -10.78 -1.03
CA LEU A 33 -1.39 -11.27 0.34
C LEU A 33 -1.28 -10.11 1.34
N VAL A 34 -0.47 -9.10 1.05
CA VAL A 34 -0.37 -7.88 1.87
C VAL A 34 -1.74 -7.19 1.98
N GLY A 35 -2.49 -7.09 0.89
CA GLY A 35 -3.85 -6.54 0.89
C GLY A 35 -4.81 -7.31 1.78
N ARG A 36 -4.77 -8.65 1.73
CA ARG A 36 -5.59 -9.49 2.62
C ARG A 36 -5.22 -9.34 4.09
N ILE A 37 -3.95 -9.09 4.40
CA ILE A 37 -3.50 -8.80 5.77
C ILE A 37 -4.03 -7.43 6.20
N ALA A 38 -3.92 -6.41 5.35
CA ALA A 38 -4.42 -5.07 5.65
C ALA A 38 -5.94 -5.04 5.88
N ASP A 39 -6.72 -5.82 5.11
CA ASP A 39 -8.18 -5.88 5.24
C ASP A 39 -8.65 -6.65 6.49
N ARG A 40 -7.92 -7.70 6.92
CA ARG A 40 -8.41 -8.65 7.95
C ARG A 40 -7.63 -8.68 9.26
N GLY A 41 -6.47 -8.04 9.31
CA GLY A 41 -5.52 -8.15 10.41
C GLY A 41 -4.59 -6.94 10.51
N ALA A 42 -5.08 -5.76 10.13
CA ALA A 42 -4.34 -4.52 10.23
C ALA A 42 -3.88 -4.21 11.67
N GLU A 43 -4.66 -4.62 12.67
CA GLU A 43 -4.40 -4.40 14.09
C GLU A 43 -3.14 -5.11 14.61
N PHE A 44 -2.62 -6.09 13.89
CA PHE A 44 -1.41 -6.83 14.28
C PHE A 44 -0.10 -6.15 13.85
N VAL A 45 -0.19 -5.03 13.15
CA VAL A 45 0.93 -4.37 12.49
C VAL A 45 0.92 -2.88 12.81
N SER A 46 2.07 -2.33 13.16
CA SER A 46 2.19 -0.90 13.47
C SER A 46 1.92 -0.01 12.24
N ALA A 47 1.32 1.15 12.45
CA ALA A 47 1.10 2.15 11.39
C ALA A 47 2.39 2.52 10.63
N ARG A 48 3.54 2.55 11.32
CA ARG A 48 4.85 2.82 10.69
C ARG A 48 5.22 1.79 9.63
N GLU A 49 4.97 0.51 9.89
CA GLU A 49 5.27 -0.55 8.91
C GLU A 49 4.31 -0.48 7.72
N TRP A 50 3.03 -0.19 7.98
CA TRP A 50 2.07 0.06 6.91
C TRP A 50 2.45 1.24 6.01
N MET A 51 2.94 2.34 6.58
CA MET A 51 3.44 3.47 5.79
C MET A 51 4.65 3.11 4.92
N ARG A 52 5.57 2.27 5.41
CA ARG A 52 6.70 1.78 4.59
C ARG A 52 6.19 1.00 3.38
N ILE A 53 5.20 0.13 3.59
CA ILE A 53 4.57 -0.65 2.52
C ILE A 53 3.84 0.27 1.54
N CYS A 54 3.13 1.30 2.01
CA CYS A 54 2.48 2.28 1.12
C CYS A 54 3.48 2.92 0.13
N PHE A 55 4.68 3.29 0.58
CA PHE A 55 5.71 3.83 -0.32
C PHE A 55 6.21 2.81 -1.33
N GLU A 56 6.38 1.55 -0.93
CA GLU A 56 6.74 0.48 -1.86
C GLU A 56 5.63 0.26 -2.90
N LEU A 57 4.36 0.29 -2.50
CA LEU A 57 3.21 0.17 -3.41
C LEU A 57 3.08 1.36 -4.38
N LEU A 58 3.48 2.55 -3.94
CA LEU A 58 3.50 3.78 -4.76
C LEU A 58 4.35 3.59 -6.02
N GLU A 59 5.48 2.90 -5.88
CA GLU A 59 6.33 2.51 -7.00
C GLU A 59 5.67 1.45 -7.89
N LEU A 60 4.86 0.55 -7.34
CA LEU A 60 4.16 -0.49 -8.10
C LEU A 60 2.98 0.05 -8.91
N LEU A 61 2.49 1.26 -8.61
CA LEU A 61 1.47 1.94 -9.43
C LEU A 61 1.97 2.24 -10.85
N LYS A 62 3.29 2.28 -11.09
CA LYS A 62 3.88 2.44 -12.44
C LYS A 62 4.22 1.12 -13.14
N ALA A 63 3.89 -0.03 -12.57
CA ALA A 63 4.16 -1.33 -13.19
C ALA A 63 3.50 -1.44 -14.57
N HIS A 64 4.14 -2.12 -15.54
CA HIS A 64 3.58 -2.29 -16.89
C HIS A 64 2.32 -3.16 -16.92
N LYS A 65 2.26 -4.19 -16.06
CA LYS A 65 1.14 -5.12 -15.98
C LYS A 65 -0.07 -4.49 -15.28
N LYS A 66 -1.23 -4.54 -15.93
CA LYS A 66 -2.51 -4.05 -15.37
C LYS A 66 -2.87 -4.76 -14.06
N ALA A 67 -2.63 -6.06 -13.97
CA ALA A 67 -3.00 -6.85 -12.79
C ALA A 67 -2.25 -6.39 -11.53
N ILE A 68 -0.94 -6.14 -11.66
CA ILE A 68 -0.10 -5.61 -10.58
C ILE A 68 -0.58 -4.22 -10.14
N ARG A 69 -0.85 -3.33 -11.11
CA ARG A 69 -1.40 -1.99 -10.77
C ARG A 69 -2.73 -2.10 -10.03
N ARG A 70 -3.64 -3.00 -10.45
CA ARG A 70 -4.94 -3.20 -9.78
C ARG A 70 -4.77 -3.76 -8.36
N ALA A 71 -3.90 -4.74 -8.16
CA ALA A 71 -3.58 -5.27 -6.84
C ALA A 71 -3.01 -4.17 -5.93
N ALA A 72 -2.07 -3.36 -6.45
CA ALA A 72 -1.47 -2.26 -5.70
C ALA A 72 -2.51 -1.21 -5.29
N VAL A 73 -3.40 -0.83 -6.21
CA VAL A 73 -4.51 0.11 -5.94
C VAL A 73 -5.39 -0.39 -4.78
N ASN A 74 -5.85 -1.64 -4.86
CA ASN A 74 -6.73 -2.22 -3.83
C ASN A 74 -6.04 -2.30 -2.47
N THR A 75 -4.80 -2.80 -2.45
CA THR A 75 -4.01 -2.91 -1.21
C THR A 75 -3.72 -1.55 -0.60
N PHE A 76 -3.43 -0.52 -1.41
CA PHE A 76 -3.24 0.84 -0.91
C PHE A 76 -4.50 1.36 -0.21
N GLY A 77 -5.68 1.14 -0.78
CA GLY A 77 -6.96 1.49 -0.17
C GLY A 77 -7.19 0.79 1.17
N TYR A 78 -6.94 -0.53 1.25
CA TYR A 78 -7.04 -1.27 2.52
C TYR A 78 -6.09 -0.73 3.59
N ILE A 79 -4.87 -0.38 3.23
CA ILE A 79 -3.91 0.20 4.17
C ILE A 79 -4.36 1.61 4.60
N ALA A 80 -4.86 2.44 3.68
CA ALA A 80 -5.37 3.77 4.01
C ALA A 80 -6.54 3.71 4.99
N LYS A 81 -7.43 2.73 4.84
CA LYS A 81 -8.51 2.46 5.78
C LYS A 81 -8.00 1.98 7.14
N ALA A 82 -6.93 1.20 7.16
CA ALA A 82 -6.32 0.65 8.36
C ALA A 82 -5.59 1.69 9.22
N ILE A 83 -4.78 2.56 8.59
CA ILE A 83 -4.01 3.60 9.31
C ILE A 83 -4.88 4.82 9.61
N GLY A 84 -5.75 5.19 8.67
CA GLY A 84 -6.47 6.45 8.66
C GLY A 84 -5.98 7.37 7.54
N PRO A 85 -6.88 8.08 6.84
CA PRO A 85 -6.53 8.86 5.66
C PRO A 85 -5.62 10.06 5.97
N HIS A 86 -5.75 10.71 7.13
CA HIS A 86 -4.99 11.92 7.46
C HIS A 86 -3.47 11.70 7.43
N ASP A 87 -2.98 10.63 8.06
CA ASP A 87 -1.56 10.31 8.14
C ASP A 87 -0.96 9.98 6.75
N VAL A 88 -1.76 9.27 5.94
CA VAL A 88 -1.38 8.91 4.57
C VAL A 88 -1.33 10.16 3.69
N LEU A 89 -2.34 11.03 3.76
CA LEU A 89 -2.42 12.25 2.94
C LEU A 89 -1.31 13.23 3.26
N ALA A 90 -1.01 13.48 4.53
CA ALA A 90 0.07 14.40 4.92
C ALA A 90 1.39 13.98 4.28
N THR A 91 1.65 12.67 4.24
CA THR A 91 2.82 12.08 3.62
C THR A 91 2.80 12.19 2.09
N LEU A 92 1.68 11.87 1.45
CA LEU A 92 1.52 11.96 -0.01
C LEU A 92 1.64 13.41 -0.51
N LEU A 93 1.02 14.37 0.19
CA LEU A 93 1.11 15.79 -0.16
C LEU A 93 2.55 16.31 -0.12
N ASN A 94 3.34 15.87 0.87
CA ASN A 94 4.77 16.19 0.91
C ASN A 94 5.53 15.57 -0.27
N ASN A 95 5.15 14.36 -0.70
CA ASN A 95 5.78 13.67 -1.83
C ASN A 95 5.53 14.34 -3.19
N LEU A 96 4.51 15.21 -3.32
CA LEU A 96 4.27 15.99 -4.55
C LEU A 96 5.37 17.01 -4.85
N ARG A 97 6.23 17.34 -3.87
CA ARG A 97 7.38 18.25 -4.05
C ARG A 97 8.55 17.60 -4.79
N VAL A 98 8.50 16.29 -5.04
CA VAL A 98 9.55 15.56 -5.77
C VAL A 98 9.61 16.00 -7.23
N GLN A 99 10.83 16.16 -7.76
CA GLN A 99 11.07 16.65 -9.12
C GLN A 99 10.66 15.65 -10.21
N GLU A 100 10.75 14.35 -9.94
CA GLU A 100 10.40 13.33 -10.92
C GLU A 100 8.88 13.33 -11.20
N ARG A 101 8.51 13.57 -12.45
CA ARG A 101 7.10 13.64 -12.87
C ARG A 101 6.33 12.36 -12.57
N GLN A 102 6.95 11.20 -12.79
CA GLN A 102 6.28 9.91 -12.59
C GLN A 102 5.88 9.71 -11.14
N ASN A 103 6.73 10.11 -10.19
CA ASN A 103 6.43 10.01 -8.76
C ASN A 103 5.26 10.92 -8.39
N ARG A 104 5.17 12.13 -8.97
CA ARG A 104 4.01 13.01 -8.78
C ARG A 104 2.72 12.38 -9.31
N VAL A 105 2.77 11.76 -10.49
CA VAL A 105 1.59 11.06 -11.07
C VAL A 105 1.12 9.92 -10.17
N CYS A 106 2.02 9.04 -9.73
CA CYS A 106 1.65 7.95 -8.83
C CYS A 106 1.12 8.46 -7.48
N THR A 107 1.65 9.59 -6.99
CA THR A 107 1.17 10.24 -5.77
C THR A 107 -0.24 10.79 -5.93
N THR A 108 -0.56 11.40 -7.07
CA THR A 108 -1.93 11.85 -7.39
C THR A 108 -2.90 10.67 -7.47
N VAL A 109 -2.49 9.56 -8.08
CA VAL A 109 -3.29 8.31 -8.10
C VAL A 109 -3.50 7.80 -6.68
N ALA A 110 -2.47 7.77 -5.84
CA ALA A 110 -2.57 7.37 -4.44
C ALA A 110 -3.56 8.25 -3.65
N ILE A 111 -3.52 9.57 -3.84
CA ILE A 111 -4.49 10.50 -3.21
C ILE A 111 -5.92 10.17 -3.66
N ALA A 112 -6.14 9.92 -4.95
CA ALA A 112 -7.46 9.56 -5.47
C ALA A 112 -7.99 8.25 -4.85
N ILE A 113 -7.13 7.25 -4.67
CA ILE A 113 -7.48 5.99 -4.00
C ILE A 113 -7.91 6.25 -2.55
N VAL A 114 -7.13 7.04 -1.80
CA VAL A 114 -7.45 7.38 -0.40
C VAL A 114 -8.81 8.08 -0.31
N SER A 115 -9.07 9.05 -1.20
CA SER A 115 -10.35 9.77 -1.23
C SER A 115 -11.54 8.88 -1.60
N GLU A 116 -11.34 7.91 -2.50
CA GLU A 116 -12.39 6.96 -2.88
C GLU A 116 -12.70 6.00 -1.73
N THR A 117 -11.67 5.44 -1.09
CA THR A 117 -11.85 4.38 -0.08
C THR A 117 -12.27 4.94 1.29
N CYS A 118 -11.74 6.09 1.70
CA CYS A 118 -12.00 6.67 3.02
C CYS A 118 -13.09 7.77 3.00
N SER A 119 -13.81 7.91 1.88
CA SER A 119 -14.66 9.06 1.54
C SER A 119 -13.85 10.36 1.37
N PRO A 120 -14.31 11.28 0.51
CA PRO A 120 -13.73 12.62 0.45
C PRO A 120 -14.03 13.32 1.78
N PHE A 121 -13.04 13.38 2.66
CA PHE A 121 -13.02 14.30 3.79
C PHE A 121 -13.14 15.70 3.18
N THR A 122 -14.23 16.39 3.48
CA THR A 122 -14.24 17.86 3.40
C THR A 122 -13.15 18.32 4.36
N VAL A 123 -12.05 18.83 3.78
CA VAL A 123 -11.00 19.54 4.51
C VAL A 123 -11.61 20.68 5.31
#